data_AF-A0A160TIU7-F1
#
_entry.id   AF-A0A160TIU7-F1
#
_cell.length_a   1.000
_cell.length_b   1.000
_cell.length_c   1.000
_cell.angle_alpha   90.00
_cell.angle_beta   90.00
_cell.angle_gamma   90.00
#
_symmetry.space_group_name_H-M   'P 1'
#
loop_
_entity.id
_entity.type
_entity.pdbx_description
1 polymer ?
#
loop_
_entity_poly.entity_id
_entity_poly.type
_entity_poly.pdbx_seq_one_letter_code
_entity_poly.pdbx_strand_id
1 'polypeptide(L)'
;MKALVFAALIVGASPAPAQEIVVTASRVRGVVDAAPSMPAVTLRRTADFAVQRVKLTGDTREAARRRDEIYAMIRGAIDLQGKYGIELSTGTLVVEPLTIANYRDLPLQKDDDDRADTETTTFLVKTRLAPGMDAKAALDRITKFVAAVPSVGRAELKAEGDMTLSVVKPEQYRGAIVDLIAADALANATKFGSDYGVEVRGLDRPVEWARASLTEVFLYLPSSYAVRPKD
;
A
#
# COMPACT_ATOMS: atom_id res chain seq x y z
N MET A 1 -42.09 45.02 -2.59
CA MET A 1 -41.52 43.74 -2.11
C MET A 1 -40.41 43.35 -3.07
N LYS A 2 -39.15 43.29 -2.62
CA LYS A 2 -37.98 42.89 -3.42
C LYS A 2 -37.70 41.42 -3.13
N ALA A 3 -37.82 40.55 -4.13
CA ALA A 3 -37.47 39.14 -4.01
C ALA A 3 -35.95 38.98 -4.15
N LEU A 4 -35.31 38.44 -3.12
CA LEU A 4 -33.88 38.11 -3.10
C LEU A 4 -33.73 36.66 -3.59
N VAL A 5 -33.11 36.46 -4.75
CA VAL A 5 -32.79 35.13 -5.27
C VAL A 5 -31.45 34.69 -4.66
N PHE A 6 -31.48 33.66 -3.82
CA PHE A 6 -30.28 33.00 -3.31
C PHE A 6 -29.74 32.02 -4.37
N ALA A 7 -28.56 32.31 -4.92
CA ALA A 7 -27.82 31.38 -5.75
C ALA A 7 -27.07 30.40 -4.84
N ALA A 8 -27.44 29.11 -4.89
CA ALA A 8 -26.74 28.04 -4.22
C ALA A 8 -25.44 27.69 -4.96
N LEU A 9 -24.29 27.95 -4.32
CA LEU A 9 -23.00 27.42 -4.77
C LEU A 9 -22.92 25.93 -4.45
N ILE A 10 -22.94 25.10 -5.48
CA ILE A 10 -22.58 23.68 -5.38
C ILE A 10 -21.05 23.62 -5.32
N VAL A 11 -20.51 23.48 -4.11
CA VAL A 11 -19.10 23.11 -3.91
C VAL A 11 -18.95 21.65 -4.34
N GLY A 12 -18.34 21.42 -5.50
CA GLY A 12 -17.94 20.08 -5.91
C GLY A 12 -16.89 19.53 -4.95
N ALA A 13 -17.21 18.46 -4.24
CA ALA A 13 -16.23 17.69 -3.48
C ALA A 13 -15.27 17.02 -4.47
N SER A 14 -14.04 17.52 -4.56
CA SER A 14 -12.98 16.79 -5.25
C SER A 14 -12.79 15.43 -4.59
N PRO A 15 -12.78 14.31 -5.34
CA PRO A 15 -12.50 13.01 -4.76
C PRO A 15 -11.09 13.05 -4.16
N ALA A 16 -10.99 12.81 -2.86
CA ALA A 16 -9.70 12.57 -2.23
C ALA A 16 -9.01 11.43 -2.98
N PRO A 17 -7.70 11.54 -3.30
CA PRO A 17 -6.98 10.46 -3.94
C PRO A 17 -7.16 9.18 -3.10
N ALA A 18 -7.58 8.11 -3.75
CA ALA A 18 -7.79 6.82 -3.11
C ALA A 18 -6.47 6.39 -2.45
N GLN A 19 -6.44 6.36 -1.12
CA GLN A 19 -5.24 6.06 -0.35
C GLN A 19 -4.80 4.61 -0.61
N GLU A 20 -3.57 4.42 -1.06
CA GLU A 20 -2.95 3.10 -1.20
C GLU A 20 -1.99 2.85 -0.05
N ILE A 21 -2.06 1.64 0.50
CA ILE A 21 -1.31 1.25 1.69
C ILE A 21 -0.40 0.06 1.39
N VAL A 22 0.88 0.18 1.76
CA VAL A 22 1.84 -0.93 1.70
C VAL A 22 1.64 -1.86 2.89
N VAL A 23 1.39 -3.13 2.59
CA VAL A 23 1.22 -4.22 3.56
C VAL A 23 2.58 -4.85 3.84
N THR A 24 3.33 -4.27 4.77
CA THR A 24 4.56 -4.90 5.25
C THR A 24 4.23 -6.06 6.19
N ALA A 25 5.02 -7.14 6.11
CA ALA A 25 4.93 -8.27 7.02
C ALA A 25 5.62 -7.95 8.35
N SER A 26 5.27 -6.84 8.99
CA SER A 26 5.75 -6.56 10.34
C SER A 26 5.00 -7.48 11.30
N ARG A 27 5.57 -8.67 11.55
CA ARG A 27 5.27 -9.41 12.79
C ARG A 27 5.53 -8.42 13.93
N VAL A 28 4.48 -7.93 14.57
CA VAL A 28 4.60 -7.27 15.87
C VAL A 28 5.08 -8.34 16.85
N ARG A 29 6.40 -8.52 16.92
CA ARG A 29 7.09 -9.26 17.97
C ARG A 29 7.78 -8.20 18.81
N GLY A 30 7.04 -7.59 19.74
CA GLY A 30 7.63 -6.50 20.53
C GLY A 30 6.73 -5.69 21.45
N VAL A 31 5.47 -6.08 21.70
CA VAL A 31 4.70 -5.49 22.81
C VAL A 31 4.07 -6.63 23.59
N VAL A 32 4.65 -6.92 24.75
CA VAL A 32 4.06 -7.74 25.81
C VAL A 32 2.97 -6.89 26.44
N ASP A 33 1.86 -6.72 25.71
CA ASP A 33 0.54 -6.28 26.16
C ASP A 33 -0.36 -6.31 24.92
N ALA A 34 -1.03 -7.45 24.73
CA ALA A 34 -2.07 -7.71 23.72
C ALA A 34 -1.81 -7.14 22.32
N ALA A 35 -0.95 -7.80 21.53
CA ALA A 35 -1.15 -7.75 20.08
C ALA A 35 -2.62 -8.15 19.83
N PRO A 36 -3.47 -7.32 19.19
CA PRO A 36 -4.83 -7.73 18.90
C PRO A 36 -4.74 -9.02 18.08
N SER A 37 -5.18 -10.13 18.66
CA SER A 37 -5.22 -11.40 17.97
C SER A 37 -6.06 -11.19 16.72
N MET A 38 -5.50 -11.45 15.54
CA MET A 38 -6.24 -11.37 14.29
C MET A 38 -7.57 -12.11 14.47
N PRO A 39 -8.72 -11.47 14.24
CA PRO A 39 -10.01 -12.07 14.48
C PRO A 39 -10.17 -13.31 13.58
N ALA A 40 -11.00 -14.26 14.02
CA ALA A 40 -11.26 -15.48 13.25
C ALA A 40 -11.88 -15.17 11.88
N VAL A 41 -12.67 -14.10 11.78
CA VAL A 41 -13.31 -13.64 10.55
C VAL A 41 -12.41 -12.65 9.83
N THR A 42 -11.98 -13.01 8.63
CA THR A 42 -11.16 -12.15 7.76
C THR A 42 -11.64 -12.25 6.31
N LEU A 43 -11.47 -11.16 5.55
CA LEU A 43 -11.62 -11.15 4.11
C LEU A 43 -10.26 -11.43 3.47
N ARG A 44 -10.09 -12.62 2.91
CA ARG A 44 -8.91 -12.98 2.11
C ARG A 44 -9.09 -12.53 0.67
N ARG A 45 -8.11 -11.80 0.11
CA ARG A 45 -8.11 -11.40 -1.31
C ARG A 45 -6.70 -11.27 -1.87
N THR A 46 -6.58 -11.33 -3.19
CA THR A 46 -5.37 -10.88 -3.89
C THR A 46 -5.16 -9.39 -3.62
N ALA A 47 -3.92 -9.00 -3.30
CA ALA A 47 -3.52 -7.60 -3.17
C ALA A 47 -3.66 -6.87 -4.51
N ASP A 48 -3.68 -5.55 -4.50
CA ASP A 48 -3.81 -4.76 -5.74
C ASP A 48 -2.48 -4.71 -6.50
N PHE A 49 -1.37 -4.62 -5.76
CA PHE A 49 -0.02 -4.63 -6.34
C PHE A 49 0.97 -5.48 -5.56
N ALA A 50 1.95 -5.99 -6.29
CA ALA A 50 3.25 -6.36 -5.77
C ALA A 50 4.16 -5.15 -5.85
N VAL A 51 4.89 -4.88 -4.77
CA VAL A 51 5.67 -3.65 -4.60
C VAL A 51 7.11 -4.01 -4.23
N GLN A 52 8.07 -3.44 -4.94
CA GLN A 52 9.49 -3.55 -4.65
C GLN A 52 10.03 -2.15 -4.36
N ARG A 53 10.69 -1.97 -3.22
CA ARG A 53 11.50 -0.76 -3.00
C ARG A 53 12.76 -0.85 -3.84
N VAL A 54 13.16 0.25 -4.44
CA VAL A 54 14.42 0.38 -5.17
C VAL A 54 15.24 1.51 -4.59
N LYS A 55 16.55 1.32 -4.53
CA LYS A 55 17.55 2.32 -4.16
C LYS A 55 18.28 2.75 -5.42
N LEU A 56 18.32 4.06 -5.64
CA LEU A 56 19.10 4.71 -6.69
C LEU A 56 20.28 5.41 -6.03
N THR A 57 21.48 5.05 -6.46
CA THR A 57 22.74 5.58 -5.91
C THR A 57 23.50 6.33 -7.00
N GLY A 58 23.99 7.53 -6.71
CA GLY A 58 24.91 8.26 -7.59
C GLY A 58 26.27 8.43 -6.93
N ASP A 59 27.33 8.02 -7.61
CA ASP A 59 28.72 8.08 -7.11
C ASP A 59 29.61 9.12 -7.85
N THR A 60 29.01 10.00 -8.64
CA THR A 60 29.75 11.05 -9.36
C THR A 60 30.34 12.07 -8.40
N ARG A 61 31.64 12.38 -8.51
CA ARG A 61 32.36 13.25 -7.56
C ARG A 61 31.77 14.66 -7.46
N GLU A 62 31.39 15.25 -8.59
CA GLU A 62 30.79 16.58 -8.61
C GLU A 62 29.31 16.49 -8.23
N ALA A 63 28.91 17.24 -7.20
CA ALA A 63 27.61 17.08 -6.56
C ALA A 63 26.43 17.48 -7.48
N ALA A 64 26.54 18.59 -8.22
CA ALA A 64 25.45 19.02 -9.11
C ALA A 64 25.21 17.97 -10.21
N ARG A 65 26.27 17.52 -10.87
CA ARG A 65 26.23 16.47 -11.88
C ARG A 65 25.70 15.15 -11.33
N ARG A 66 26.09 14.76 -10.11
CA ARG A 66 25.53 13.56 -9.45
C ARG A 66 24.02 13.62 -9.32
N ARG A 67 23.50 14.76 -8.85
CA ARG A 67 22.05 14.98 -8.71
C ARG A 67 21.35 14.98 -10.05
N ASP A 68 21.93 15.63 -11.06
CA ASP A 68 21.37 15.63 -12.40
C ASP A 68 21.32 14.21 -13.01
N GLU A 69 22.36 13.40 -12.80
CA GLU A 69 22.39 11.99 -13.21
C GLU A 69 21.31 11.16 -12.51
N ILE A 70 21.15 11.31 -11.18
CA ILE A 70 20.10 10.65 -10.38
C ILE A 70 18.72 11.03 -10.93
N TYR A 71 18.40 12.32 -11.04
CA TYR A 71 17.09 12.76 -11.50
C TYR A 71 16.81 12.41 -12.96
N ALA A 72 17.83 12.43 -13.83
CA ALA A 72 17.69 11.98 -15.20
C ALA A 72 17.37 10.48 -15.29
N MET A 73 17.98 9.65 -14.43
CA MET A 73 17.67 8.22 -14.38
C MET A 73 16.24 7.96 -13.87
N ILE A 74 15.76 8.72 -12.87
CA ILE A 74 14.37 8.63 -12.38
C ILE A 74 13.39 9.02 -13.50
N ARG A 75 13.68 10.10 -14.24
CA ARG A 75 12.88 10.48 -15.40
C ARG A 75 12.83 9.38 -16.45
N GLY A 76 13.98 8.76 -16.77
CA GLY A 76 14.03 7.62 -17.68
C GLY A 76 13.19 6.43 -17.22
N ALA A 77 13.15 6.16 -15.91
CA ALA A 77 12.29 5.14 -15.33
C ALA A 77 10.79 5.50 -15.49
N ILE A 78 10.41 6.76 -15.27
CA ILE A 78 9.03 7.26 -15.44
C ILE A 78 8.57 7.12 -16.89
N ASP A 79 9.43 7.47 -17.85
CA ASP A 79 9.14 7.38 -19.28
C ASP A 79 9.00 5.90 -19.73
N LEU A 80 9.70 4.97 -19.07
CA LEU A 80 9.71 3.55 -19.40
C LEU A 80 8.56 2.74 -18.78
N GLN A 81 7.99 3.20 -17.66
CA GLN A 81 7.11 2.40 -16.80
C GLN A 81 5.92 1.76 -17.55
N GLY A 82 5.28 2.51 -18.46
CA GLY A 82 4.10 2.06 -19.21
C GLY A 82 4.42 0.89 -20.14
N LYS A 83 5.63 0.85 -20.71
CA LYS A 83 6.09 -0.24 -21.58
C LYS A 83 6.20 -1.58 -20.85
N TYR A 84 6.44 -1.54 -19.54
CA TYR A 84 6.63 -2.73 -18.72
C TYR A 84 5.40 -3.08 -17.87
N GLY A 85 4.31 -2.30 -17.96
CA GLY A 85 3.15 -2.45 -17.09
C GLY A 85 3.50 -2.20 -15.62
N ILE A 86 4.39 -1.24 -15.38
CA ILE A 86 4.88 -0.82 -14.07
C ILE A 86 4.27 0.54 -13.72
N GLU A 87 4.00 0.72 -12.43
CA GLU A 87 3.71 2.02 -11.84
C GLU A 87 4.83 2.38 -10.86
N LEU A 88 5.20 3.66 -10.83
CA LEU A 88 6.17 4.20 -9.88
C LEU A 88 5.46 4.98 -8.78
N SER A 89 5.93 4.86 -7.54
CA SER A 89 5.37 5.56 -6.40
C SER A 89 6.44 5.95 -5.38
N THR A 90 6.14 6.91 -4.52
CA THR A 90 6.96 7.32 -3.38
C THR A 90 6.18 7.12 -2.07
N GLY A 91 6.87 7.19 -0.94
CA GLY A 91 6.31 7.00 0.39
C GLY A 91 6.63 5.63 1.01
N THR A 92 6.20 5.44 2.26
CA THR A 92 6.51 4.24 3.06
C THR A 92 5.26 3.43 3.36
N LEU A 93 4.31 4.03 4.09
CA LEU A 93 3.03 3.39 4.44
C LEU A 93 1.94 3.83 3.46
N VAL A 94 1.78 5.15 3.33
CA VAL A 94 0.91 5.77 2.33
C VAL A 94 1.76 6.05 1.10
N VAL A 95 1.27 5.64 -0.07
CA VAL A 95 2.00 5.80 -1.32
C VAL A 95 1.34 6.82 -2.23
N GLU A 96 2.19 7.57 -2.93
CA GLU A 96 1.80 8.59 -3.90
C GLU A 96 2.45 8.31 -5.26
N PRO A 97 1.77 8.59 -6.38
CA PRO A 97 2.36 8.42 -7.70
C PRO A 97 3.66 9.22 -7.88
N LEU A 98 4.69 8.58 -8.42
CA LEU A 98 5.92 9.24 -8.84
C LEU A 98 5.80 9.64 -10.31
N THR A 99 5.90 10.94 -10.58
CA THR A 99 5.55 11.57 -11.87
C THR A 99 6.57 12.61 -12.29
N ILE A 100 6.50 13.05 -13.54
CA ILE A 100 7.32 14.16 -14.06
C ILE A 100 7.11 15.46 -13.25
N ALA A 101 5.98 15.63 -12.57
CA ALA A 101 5.70 16.82 -11.78
C ALA A 101 6.41 16.83 -10.41
N ASN A 102 6.68 15.66 -9.81
CA ASN A 102 7.18 15.56 -8.43
C ASN A 102 8.48 14.75 -8.27
N TYR A 103 9.05 14.17 -9.34
CA TYR A 103 10.24 13.32 -9.21
C TYR A 103 11.48 14.02 -8.64
N ARG A 104 11.53 15.35 -8.73
CA ARG A 104 12.61 16.18 -8.15
C ARG A 104 12.41 16.49 -6.66
N ASP A 105 11.25 16.13 -6.12
CA ASP A 105 10.94 16.29 -4.69
C ASP A 105 11.41 15.09 -3.87
N LEU A 106 11.88 14.02 -4.55
CA LEU A 106 12.45 12.85 -3.88
C LEU A 106 13.68 13.26 -3.06
N PRO A 107 13.70 12.98 -1.75
CA PRO A 107 14.81 13.38 -0.90
C PRO A 107 16.07 12.62 -1.31
N LEU A 108 17.18 13.35 -1.40
CA LEU A 108 18.51 12.78 -1.54
C LEU A 108 19.15 12.67 -0.17
N GLN A 109 19.64 11.50 0.15
CA GLN A 109 20.32 11.19 1.40
C GLN A 109 21.79 10.92 1.11
N LYS A 110 22.68 11.32 2.02
CA LYS A 110 24.05 10.82 1.99
C LYS A 110 24.04 9.33 2.34
N ASP A 111 24.92 8.57 1.74
CA ASP A 111 25.05 7.15 2.08
C ASP A 111 25.61 7.00 3.50
N ASP A 112 25.11 6.03 4.25
CA ASP A 112 25.44 5.83 5.67
C ASP A 112 26.91 5.43 5.90
N ASP A 113 27.61 4.96 4.86
CA ASP A 113 29.02 4.53 4.90
C ASP A 113 30.03 5.70 4.83
N ASP A 114 29.66 6.90 5.26
CA ASP A 114 30.50 8.12 5.28
C ASP A 114 31.12 8.51 3.92
N ARG A 115 30.56 8.01 2.81
CA ARG A 115 31.01 8.36 1.46
C ARG A 115 30.49 9.76 1.11
N ALA A 116 31.33 10.77 1.33
CA ALA A 116 31.04 12.17 1.00
C ALA A 116 30.62 12.36 -0.48
N ASP A 117 31.10 11.47 -1.36
CA ASP A 117 30.86 11.50 -2.79
C ASP A 117 29.67 10.63 -3.26
N THR A 118 28.81 10.19 -2.34
CA THR A 118 27.64 9.35 -2.65
C THR A 118 26.34 10.00 -2.17
N GLU A 119 25.35 10.06 -3.05
CA GLU A 119 23.97 10.41 -2.71
C GLU A 119 23.04 9.28 -3.16
N THR A 120 21.97 9.07 -2.40
CA THR A 120 21.01 8.00 -2.62
C THR A 120 19.58 8.51 -2.49
N THR A 121 18.66 7.84 -3.17
CA THR A 121 17.23 8.05 -2.98
C THR A 121 16.49 6.73 -3.17
N THR A 122 15.28 6.65 -2.61
CA THR A 122 14.45 5.44 -2.70
C THR A 122 13.07 5.78 -3.20
N PHE A 123 12.50 4.85 -3.96
CA PHE A 123 11.11 4.91 -4.41
C PHE A 123 10.59 3.47 -4.62
N LEU A 124 9.32 3.36 -4.98
CA LEU A 124 8.61 2.10 -5.13
C LEU A 124 8.37 1.81 -6.61
N VAL A 125 8.65 0.57 -7.00
CA VAL A 125 8.31 0.00 -8.30
C VAL A 125 7.24 -1.05 -8.06
N LYS A 126 6.08 -0.91 -8.71
CA LYS A 126 4.96 -1.82 -8.46
C LYS A 126 4.31 -2.33 -9.74
N THR A 127 3.78 -3.54 -9.69
CA THR A 127 3.00 -4.17 -10.77
C THR A 127 1.66 -4.61 -10.22
N ARG A 128 0.61 -4.48 -11.03
CA ARG A 128 -0.72 -4.99 -10.68
C ARG A 128 -0.69 -6.51 -10.54
N LEU A 129 -1.40 -7.00 -9.53
CA LEU A 129 -1.66 -8.42 -9.32
C LEU A 129 -3.08 -8.75 -9.79
N ALA A 130 -3.20 -9.77 -10.63
CA ALA A 130 -4.49 -10.33 -10.98
C ALA A 130 -4.82 -11.52 -10.05
N PRO A 131 -6.11 -11.84 -9.81
CA PRO A 131 -6.49 -13.05 -9.09
C PRO A 131 -5.82 -14.29 -9.70
N GLY A 132 -5.20 -15.12 -8.84
CA GLY A 132 -4.48 -16.32 -9.27
C GLY A 132 -3.11 -16.07 -9.93
N MET A 133 -2.64 -14.82 -10.00
CA MET A 133 -1.30 -14.52 -10.49
C MET A 133 -0.22 -15.11 -9.58
N ASP A 134 0.81 -15.68 -10.19
CA ASP A 134 2.00 -16.16 -9.50
C ASP A 134 2.89 -14.99 -9.04
N ALA A 135 3.36 -15.06 -7.80
CA ALA A 135 4.27 -14.08 -7.21
C ALA A 135 5.57 -13.95 -8.01
N LYS A 136 6.08 -15.07 -8.56
CA LYS A 136 7.30 -15.04 -9.36
C LYS A 136 7.11 -14.25 -10.66
N ALA A 137 5.95 -14.35 -11.30
CA ALA A 137 5.66 -13.58 -12.51
C ALA A 137 5.66 -12.05 -12.23
N ALA A 138 5.15 -11.64 -11.07
CA ALA A 138 5.18 -10.24 -10.63
C ALA A 138 6.62 -9.77 -10.37
N LEU A 139 7.41 -10.57 -9.64
CA LEU A 139 8.81 -10.28 -9.37
C LEU A 139 9.63 -10.19 -10.68
N ASP A 140 9.49 -11.17 -11.58
CA ASP A 140 10.20 -11.19 -12.86
C ASP A 140 9.89 -9.95 -13.70
N ARG A 141 8.66 -9.41 -13.64
CA ARG A 141 8.29 -8.17 -14.34
C ARG A 141 9.01 -6.96 -13.74
N ILE A 142 9.04 -6.85 -12.41
CA ILE A 142 9.76 -5.77 -11.70
C ILE A 142 11.26 -5.85 -12.01
N THR A 143 11.86 -7.04 -11.91
CA THR A 143 13.30 -7.25 -12.20
C THR A 143 13.63 -6.86 -13.63
N LYS A 144 12.81 -7.24 -14.61
CA LYS A 144 12.99 -6.85 -16.01
C LYS A 144 12.90 -5.34 -16.21
N PHE A 145 12.00 -4.67 -15.50
CA PHE A 145 11.90 -3.21 -15.55
C PHE A 145 13.14 -2.54 -14.97
N VAL A 146 13.56 -2.91 -13.76
CA VAL A 146 14.75 -2.34 -13.10
C VAL A 146 16.00 -2.50 -13.97
N ALA A 147 16.19 -3.67 -14.57
CA ALA A 147 17.30 -3.93 -15.48
C ALA A 147 17.24 -3.14 -16.81
N ALA A 148 16.05 -2.68 -17.21
CA ALA A 148 15.84 -1.95 -18.45
C ALA A 148 15.92 -0.43 -18.29
N VAL A 149 15.91 0.09 -17.05
CA VAL A 149 16.09 1.53 -16.82
C VAL A 149 17.46 1.94 -17.34
N PRO A 150 17.56 2.91 -18.28
CA PRO A 150 18.84 3.33 -18.83
C PRO A 150 19.76 3.88 -17.74
N SER A 151 21.03 3.47 -17.76
CA SER A 151 22.03 4.06 -16.88
C SER A 151 22.33 5.50 -17.30
N VAL A 152 22.58 6.35 -16.31
CA VAL A 152 22.95 7.75 -16.54
C VAL A 152 24.21 8.05 -15.74
N GLY A 153 25.32 8.31 -16.43
CA GLY A 153 26.61 8.58 -15.79
C GLY A 153 27.04 7.44 -14.85
N ARG A 154 27.20 7.77 -13.56
CA ARG A 154 27.55 6.78 -12.51
C ARG A 154 26.36 6.47 -11.58
N ALA A 155 25.14 6.75 -12.02
CA ALA A 155 23.93 6.38 -11.28
C ALA A 155 23.60 4.89 -11.49
N GLU A 156 23.21 4.22 -10.41
CA GLU A 156 22.86 2.81 -10.39
C GLU A 156 21.54 2.58 -9.64
N LEU A 157 20.61 1.86 -10.27
CA LEU A 157 19.32 1.49 -9.69
C LEU A 157 19.32 0.01 -9.29
N LYS A 158 19.04 -0.28 -8.03
CA LYS A 158 18.99 -1.64 -7.48
C LYS A 158 17.70 -1.87 -6.68
N ALA A 159 17.24 -3.12 -6.66
CA ALA A 159 16.20 -3.54 -5.72
C ALA A 159 16.75 -3.47 -4.29
N GLU A 160 15.92 -3.02 -3.36
CA GLU A 160 16.23 -2.91 -1.94
C GLU A 160 15.18 -3.65 -1.12
N GLY A 161 15.64 -4.61 -0.31
CA GLY A 161 14.78 -5.43 0.54
C GLY A 161 13.84 -6.36 -0.23
N ASP A 162 12.92 -6.98 0.51
CA ASP A 162 11.98 -7.96 -0.03
C ASP A 162 10.77 -7.32 -0.70
N MET A 163 10.21 -8.02 -1.69
CA MET A 163 8.93 -7.67 -2.31
C MET A 163 7.79 -7.76 -1.29
N THR A 164 7.01 -6.68 -1.24
CA THR A 164 5.84 -6.51 -0.39
C THR A 164 4.56 -6.36 -1.22
N LEU A 165 3.43 -6.17 -0.57
CA LEU A 165 2.13 -6.00 -1.23
C LEU A 165 1.54 -4.62 -0.93
N SER A 166 0.60 -4.15 -1.75
CA SER A 166 -0.22 -2.99 -1.40
C SER A 166 -1.69 -3.19 -1.74
N VAL A 167 -2.53 -2.44 -1.03
CA VAL A 167 -3.98 -2.41 -1.19
C VAL A 167 -4.44 -0.99 -1.39
N VAL A 168 -5.25 -0.77 -2.43
CA VAL A 168 -5.88 0.53 -2.70
C VAL A 168 -7.19 0.63 -1.93
N LYS A 169 -7.34 1.72 -1.18
CA LYS A 169 -8.55 2.10 -0.45
C LYS A 169 -9.12 0.93 0.36
N PRO A 170 -8.37 0.36 1.34
CA PRO A 170 -8.82 -0.82 2.09
C PRO A 170 -10.16 -0.62 2.79
N GLU A 171 -10.47 0.61 3.19
CA GLU A 171 -11.72 1.00 3.82
C GLU A 171 -12.98 0.69 2.99
N GLN A 172 -12.85 0.64 1.65
CA GLN A 172 -13.98 0.29 0.77
C GLN A 172 -14.51 -1.13 1.02
N TYR A 173 -13.69 -2.00 1.61
CA TYR A 173 -14.06 -3.39 1.89
C TYR A 173 -14.78 -3.57 3.23
N ARG A 174 -14.99 -2.48 4.00
CA ARG A 174 -15.69 -2.54 5.31
C ARG A 174 -17.00 -3.30 5.23
N GLY A 175 -17.86 -2.97 4.27
CA GLY A 175 -19.18 -3.61 4.13
C GLY A 175 -19.08 -5.13 3.99
N ALA A 176 -18.22 -5.60 3.09
CA ALA A 176 -17.99 -7.03 2.88
C ALA A 176 -17.43 -7.73 4.13
N ILE A 177 -16.57 -7.07 4.91
CA ILE A 177 -16.06 -7.61 6.17
C ILE A 177 -17.17 -7.71 7.21
N VAL A 178 -18.03 -6.69 7.32
CA VAL A 178 -19.19 -6.70 8.23
C VAL A 178 -20.16 -7.82 7.87
N ASP A 179 -20.42 -8.05 6.58
CA ASP A 179 -21.28 -9.15 6.12
C ASP A 179 -20.73 -10.51 6.55
N LEU A 180 -19.41 -10.71 6.43
CA LEU A 180 -18.74 -11.94 6.90
C LEU A 180 -18.87 -12.10 8.43
N ILE A 181 -18.69 -11.02 9.19
CA ILE A 181 -18.81 -11.04 10.66
C ILE A 181 -20.25 -11.36 11.05
N ALA A 182 -21.24 -10.72 10.41
CA ALA A 182 -22.65 -10.94 10.69
C ALA A 182 -23.08 -12.38 10.38
N ALA A 183 -22.62 -12.93 9.25
CA ALA A 183 -22.89 -14.31 8.87
C ALA A 183 -22.31 -15.31 9.88
N ASP A 184 -21.05 -15.15 10.28
CA ASP A 184 -20.39 -16.01 11.27
C ASP A 184 -21.07 -15.90 12.65
N ALA A 185 -21.34 -14.67 13.10
CA ALA A 185 -22.04 -14.39 14.35
C ALA A 185 -23.41 -15.08 14.40
N LEU A 186 -24.24 -14.90 13.35
CA LEU A 186 -25.57 -15.50 13.26
C LEU A 186 -25.51 -17.04 13.22
N ALA A 187 -24.58 -17.59 12.45
CA ALA A 187 -24.38 -19.03 12.39
C ALA A 187 -23.99 -19.61 13.75
N ASN A 188 -23.23 -18.88 14.56
CA ASN A 188 -22.89 -19.31 15.92
C ASN A 188 -24.06 -19.14 16.90
N ALA A 189 -24.79 -18.02 16.89
CA ALA A 189 -25.96 -17.84 17.76
C ALA A 189 -27.04 -18.89 17.52
N THR A 190 -27.29 -19.25 16.26
CA THR A 190 -28.32 -20.24 15.89
C THR A 190 -28.05 -21.62 16.53
N LYS A 191 -26.79 -21.96 16.83
CA LYS A 191 -26.42 -23.21 17.53
C LYS A 191 -26.87 -23.23 18.99
N PHE A 192 -27.14 -22.08 19.61
CA PHE A 192 -27.58 -21.97 21.00
C PHE A 192 -29.10 -21.89 21.15
N GLY A 193 -29.85 -21.73 20.05
CA GLY A 193 -31.31 -21.68 20.03
C GLY A 193 -31.88 -20.34 19.57
N SER A 194 -33.19 -20.30 19.30
CA SER A 194 -33.90 -19.10 18.79
C SER A 194 -33.86 -17.92 19.76
N ASP A 195 -33.73 -18.21 21.05
CA ASP A 195 -33.75 -17.23 22.13
C ASP A 195 -32.37 -16.61 22.36
N TYR A 196 -31.37 -16.93 21.53
CA TYR A 196 -30.04 -16.33 21.58
C TYR A 196 -29.81 -15.39 20.39
N GLY A 197 -29.14 -14.27 20.68
CA GLY A 197 -28.66 -13.27 19.72
C GLY A 197 -27.16 -13.03 19.87
N VAL A 198 -26.66 -12.01 19.19
CA VAL A 198 -25.24 -11.63 19.23
C VAL A 198 -25.08 -10.16 19.53
N GLU A 199 -24.16 -9.87 20.45
CA GLU A 199 -23.61 -8.53 20.65
C GLU A 199 -22.25 -8.45 19.95
N VAL A 200 -22.13 -7.60 18.92
CA VAL A 200 -20.89 -7.41 18.16
C VAL A 200 -20.27 -6.06 18.53
N ARG A 201 -18.95 -6.04 18.80
CA ARG A 201 -18.18 -4.83 19.15
C ARG A 201 -17.02 -4.62 18.18
N GLY A 202 -16.61 -3.36 18.00
CA GLY A 202 -15.45 -2.99 17.19
C GLY A 202 -15.73 -2.81 15.69
N LEU A 203 -17.00 -2.76 15.28
CA LEU A 203 -17.39 -2.49 13.88
C LEU A 203 -17.15 -1.04 13.44
N ASP A 204 -16.93 -0.14 14.39
CA ASP A 204 -16.60 1.28 14.23
C ASP A 204 -15.10 1.53 13.98
N ARG A 205 -14.25 0.54 14.26
CA ARG A 205 -12.79 0.64 14.12
C ARG A 205 -12.36 0.65 12.65
N PRO A 206 -11.19 1.21 12.29
CA PRO A 206 -10.69 1.19 10.91
C PRO A 206 -10.46 -0.23 10.40
N VAL A 207 -10.52 -0.41 9.07
CA VAL A 207 -10.09 -1.67 8.44
C VAL A 207 -8.59 -1.85 8.63
N GLU A 208 -8.22 -3.01 9.17
CA GLU A 208 -6.83 -3.44 9.31
C GLU A 208 -6.50 -4.51 8.26
N TRP A 209 -5.20 -4.78 8.10
CA TRP A 209 -4.69 -5.71 7.11
C TRP A 209 -3.52 -6.53 7.62
N ALA A 210 -3.37 -7.73 7.07
CA ALA A 210 -2.21 -8.58 7.28
C ALA A 210 -1.84 -9.28 5.97
N ARG A 211 -0.56 -9.65 5.80
CA ARG A 211 -0.14 -10.47 4.67
C ARG A 211 -0.63 -11.90 4.85
N ALA A 212 -1.37 -12.42 3.87
CA ALA A 212 -1.89 -13.80 3.88
C ALA A 212 -0.96 -14.76 3.13
N SER A 213 -0.40 -14.31 2.00
CA SER A 213 0.52 -15.09 1.17
C SER A 213 1.49 -14.17 0.40
N LEU A 214 2.17 -14.71 -0.61
CA LEU A 214 3.04 -13.90 -1.45
C LEU A 214 2.28 -12.91 -2.34
N THR A 215 1.00 -13.15 -2.63
CA THR A 215 0.14 -12.29 -3.46
C THR A 215 -1.18 -11.88 -2.80
N GLU A 216 -1.49 -12.43 -1.62
CA GLU A 216 -2.76 -12.20 -0.95
C GLU A 216 -2.59 -11.51 0.41
N VAL A 217 -3.67 -10.83 0.80
CA VAL A 217 -3.82 -10.12 2.08
C VAL A 217 -5.11 -10.59 2.76
N PHE A 218 -5.09 -10.51 4.09
CA PHE A 218 -6.28 -10.49 4.91
C PHE A 218 -6.64 -9.03 5.16
N LEU A 219 -7.92 -8.70 5.00
CA LEU A 219 -8.52 -7.46 5.49
C LEU A 219 -9.50 -7.82 6.60
N TYR A 220 -9.51 -7.07 7.70
CA TYR A 220 -10.36 -7.39 8.84
C TYR A 220 -10.74 -6.15 9.65
N LEU A 221 -11.78 -6.27 10.45
CA LEU A 221 -12.10 -5.33 11.52
C LEU A 221 -11.67 -5.98 12.83
N PRO A 222 -10.97 -5.28 13.73
CA PRO A 222 -10.59 -5.80 15.05
C PRO A 222 -11.82 -5.90 15.97
N SER A 223 -12.73 -6.81 15.61
CA SER A 223 -14.04 -7.03 16.22
C SER A 223 -14.07 -8.26 17.11
N SER A 224 -14.97 -8.25 18.08
CA SER A 224 -15.32 -9.41 18.89
C SER A 224 -16.83 -9.52 19.01
N TYR A 225 -17.34 -10.71 19.31
CA TYR A 225 -18.74 -10.91 19.58
C TYR A 225 -19.00 -11.90 20.70
N ALA A 226 -20.14 -11.74 21.36
CA ALA A 226 -20.63 -12.66 22.38
C ALA A 226 -22.05 -13.11 22.03
N VAL A 227 -22.30 -14.42 22.11
CA VAL A 227 -23.65 -14.99 22.02
C VAL A 227 -24.32 -14.86 23.38
N ARG A 228 -25.52 -14.27 23.42
CA ARG A 228 -26.28 -14.01 24.65
C ARG A 228 -27.77 -14.28 24.43
N PRO A 229 -28.55 -14.58 25.48
CA PRO A 229 -30.01 -14.57 25.38
C PRO A 229 -30.54 -13.24 24.84
N LYS A 230 -31.64 -13.30 24.08
CA LYS A 230 -32.45 -12.17 23.66
C LYS A 230 -33.37 -11.85 24.84
N ASP A 231 -32.98 -10.86 25.63
CA ASP A 231 -33.86 -10.28 26.65
C ASP A 231 -35.04 -9.54 26.00
#